data_AF-A0A810Q9K9-F1
#
_entry.id   AF-A0A810Q9K9-F1
#
_cell.length_a   1.000
_cell.length_b   1.000
_cell.length_c   1.000
_cell.angle_alpha   90.00
_cell.angle_beta   90.00
_cell.angle_gamma   90.00
#
_symmetry.space_group_name_H-M   'P 1'
#
loop_
_entity.id
_entity.type
_entity.pdbx_description
1 polymer ?
#
loop_
_entity_poly.entity_id
_entity_poly.type
_entity_poly.pdbx_seq_one_letter_code
_entity_poly.pdbx_strand_id
1 'polypeptide(L)'
;MNGDPAKAEELADRIGSMFSSSRDARLSSLSDICRGYIYTCLGQWEKVPEWIHSEHANRLSQHSSYAYIIIGRMMLHRKDFIGFEMMSKQWLKVLKSSSNLLTEIHYRIEKAISAYALYGTAQAVTELSAALSLALPDEICAPFAENGKKLLPILQYAIANHFIDLPLSYSDRLNSLMSHVICSPTDITGEGASLTPREKEILSLLCKGMNYREIANTLVISQFTVRKHIQNIYAKLNVSDRVNALIRGKEILFDSDL
;
A
#
# COMPACT_ATOMS: atom_id res chain seq x y z
N MET A 1 -6.53 -18.26 6.12
CA MET A 1 -6.91 -17.20 7.08
C MET A 1 -7.72 -16.07 6.43
N ASN A 2 -8.26 -16.23 5.21
CA ASN A 2 -9.32 -15.43 4.51
C ASN A 2 -9.61 -13.98 5.00
N GLY A 3 -8.59 -13.18 5.33
CA GLY A 3 -8.76 -11.84 5.89
C GLY A 3 -9.36 -11.75 7.30
N ASP A 4 -9.40 -12.83 8.10
CA ASP A 4 -9.97 -12.82 9.46
C ASP A 4 -8.90 -12.39 10.49
N PRO A 5 -8.98 -11.17 11.05
CA PRO A 5 -7.95 -10.64 11.94
C PRO A 5 -7.91 -11.36 13.28
N ALA A 6 -9.05 -11.84 13.79
CA ALA A 6 -9.13 -12.51 15.09
C ALA A 6 -8.42 -13.86 15.06
N LYS A 7 -8.62 -14.63 13.98
CA LYS A 7 -7.89 -15.89 13.77
C LYS A 7 -6.38 -15.68 13.59
N ALA A 8 -5.98 -14.52 13.07
CA ALA A 8 -4.57 -14.18 12.90
C ALA A 8 -3.88 -13.85 14.21
N GLU A 9 -4.56 -13.09 15.07
CA GLU A 9 -4.10 -12.80 16.42
C GLU A 9 -3.98 -14.09 17.24
N GLU A 10 -5.00 -14.96 17.20
CA GLU A 10 -4.95 -16.27 17.86
C GLU A 10 -3.77 -17.12 17.38
N LEU A 11 -3.48 -17.12 16.09
CA LEU A 11 -2.33 -17.84 15.54
C LEU A 11 -1.00 -17.27 16.06
N ALA A 12 -0.86 -15.96 16.12
CA ALA A 12 0.35 -15.31 16.63
C ALA A 12 0.59 -15.65 18.11
N ASP A 13 -0.47 -15.65 18.92
CA ASP A 13 -0.39 -16.00 20.34
C ASP A 13 -0.04 -17.47 20.54
N ARG A 14 -0.65 -18.37 19.74
CA ARG A 14 -0.31 -19.79 19.72
C ARG A 14 1.16 -20.02 19.38
N ILE A 15 1.69 -19.37 18.34
CA ILE A 15 3.11 -19.45 17.96
C ILE A 15 3.99 -19.00 19.14
N GLY A 16 3.65 -17.90 19.80
CA GLY A 16 4.38 -17.42 20.98
C GLY A 16 4.43 -18.45 22.10
N SER A 17 3.28 -19.05 22.43
CA SER A 17 3.17 -20.05 23.50
C SER A 17 3.92 -21.38 23.21
N MET A 18 4.01 -21.81 21.94
CA MET A 18 4.69 -23.06 21.59
C MET A 18 6.20 -22.99 21.79
N PHE A 19 6.79 -21.81 21.63
CA PHE A 19 8.24 -21.64 21.63
C PHE A 19 8.77 -20.88 22.86
N SER A 20 7.90 -20.44 23.78
CA SER A 20 8.28 -19.69 24.98
C SER A 20 9.19 -20.46 25.94
N SER A 21 9.20 -21.80 25.86
CA SER A 21 10.05 -22.67 26.69
C SER A 21 11.25 -23.25 25.92
N SER A 22 11.47 -22.88 24.66
CA SER A 22 12.58 -23.38 23.87
C SER A 22 13.90 -22.76 24.29
N ARG A 23 14.94 -23.58 24.50
CA ARG A 23 16.33 -23.10 24.71
C ARG A 23 17.08 -22.84 23.40
N ASP A 24 16.50 -23.17 22.23
CA ASP A 24 17.12 -22.89 20.93
C ASP A 24 16.79 -21.45 20.50
N ALA A 25 17.83 -20.60 20.52
CA ALA A 25 17.74 -19.20 20.12
C ALA A 25 17.19 -19.01 18.69
N ARG A 26 17.42 -19.97 17.78
CA ARG A 26 16.91 -19.86 16.40
C ARG A 26 15.40 -20.05 16.32
N LEU A 27 14.86 -20.97 17.11
CA LEU A 27 13.41 -21.20 17.18
C LEU A 27 12.69 -20.02 17.82
N SER A 28 13.32 -19.41 18.84
CA SER A 28 12.82 -18.16 19.43
C SER A 28 12.80 -17.04 18.39
N SER A 29 13.89 -16.83 17.64
CA SER A 29 13.95 -15.79 16.61
C SER A 29 12.96 -16.03 15.47
N LEU A 30 12.75 -17.29 15.05
CA LEU A 30 11.77 -17.62 14.02
C LEU A 30 10.33 -17.37 14.49
N SER A 31 10.03 -17.73 15.75
CA SER A 31 8.75 -17.43 16.39
C SER A 31 8.48 -15.92 16.38
N ASP A 32 9.48 -15.12 16.77
CA ASP A 32 9.39 -13.66 16.76
C ASP A 32 9.18 -13.09 15.35
N ILE A 33 9.88 -13.61 14.34
CA ILE A 33 9.70 -13.18 12.95
C ILE A 33 8.29 -13.51 12.46
N CYS A 34 7.79 -14.73 12.71
CA CYS A 34 6.44 -15.11 12.30
C CYS A 34 5.38 -14.21 12.96
N ARG A 35 5.50 -13.98 14.27
CA ARG A 35 4.59 -13.10 15.02
C ARG A 35 4.69 -11.66 14.54
N GLY A 36 5.90 -11.14 14.37
CA GLY A 36 6.14 -9.79 13.86
C GLY A 36 5.51 -9.59 12.48
N TYR A 37 5.65 -10.56 11.57
CA TYR A 37 4.98 -10.50 10.27
C TYR A 37 3.45 -10.39 10.42
N ILE A 38 2.83 -11.26 11.22
CA ILE A 38 1.38 -11.23 11.46
C ILE A 38 0.95 -9.90 12.06
N TYR A 39 1.63 -9.41 13.10
CA TYR A 39 1.29 -8.13 13.73
C TYR A 39 1.42 -6.95 12.76
N THR A 40 2.42 -6.94 11.86
CA THR A 40 2.49 -5.91 10.81
C THR A 40 1.37 -5.99 9.79
N CYS A 41 0.88 -7.20 9.45
CA CYS A 41 -0.31 -7.35 8.59
C CYS A 41 -1.58 -6.81 9.29
N LEU A 42 -1.68 -6.97 10.61
CA LEU A 42 -2.81 -6.51 11.42
C LEU A 42 -2.73 -5.03 11.81
N GLY A 43 -1.61 -4.36 11.54
CA GLY A 43 -1.38 -2.99 11.99
C GLY A 43 -1.14 -2.83 13.50
N GLN A 44 -0.84 -3.93 14.21
CA GLN A 44 -0.50 -3.94 15.63
C GLN A 44 1.00 -3.69 15.83
N TRP A 45 1.48 -2.51 15.46
CA TRP A 45 2.90 -2.17 15.40
C TRP A 45 3.59 -2.22 16.76
N GLU A 46 2.84 -2.00 17.84
CA GLU A 46 3.29 -2.05 19.23
C GLU A 46 3.61 -3.47 19.74
N LYS A 47 3.06 -4.50 19.08
CA LYS A 47 3.30 -5.90 19.44
C LYS A 47 4.47 -6.53 18.69
N VAL A 48 5.06 -5.81 17.73
CA VAL A 48 6.23 -6.29 16.99
C VAL A 48 7.41 -6.47 17.96
N PRO A 49 8.15 -7.59 17.91
CA PRO A 49 9.25 -7.87 18.86
C PRO A 49 10.31 -6.76 18.90
N GLU A 50 10.67 -6.30 20.11
CA GLU A 50 11.54 -5.13 20.33
C GLU A 50 12.88 -5.18 19.61
N TRP A 51 13.50 -6.36 19.47
CA TRP A 51 14.80 -6.47 18.80
C TRP A 51 14.72 -6.05 17.32
N ILE A 52 13.54 -6.16 16.68
CA ILE A 52 13.28 -5.69 15.32
C ILE A 52 13.23 -4.15 15.28
N HIS A 53 12.85 -3.49 16.37
CA HIS A 53 12.84 -2.02 16.49
C HIS A 53 14.25 -1.43 16.65
N SER A 54 15.22 -2.24 17.04
CA SER A 54 16.57 -1.78 17.39
C SER A 54 17.46 -1.58 16.15
N GLU A 55 18.40 -0.63 16.19
CA GLU A 55 19.45 -0.48 15.16
C GLU A 55 20.29 -1.77 14.97
N HIS A 56 20.27 -2.66 15.96
CA HIS A 56 20.93 -3.96 15.94
C HIS A 56 20.18 -5.03 15.13
N ALA A 57 18.96 -4.74 14.66
CA ALA A 57 18.18 -5.63 13.79
C ALA A 57 18.99 -6.06 12.56
N ASN A 58 19.85 -5.17 12.03
CA ASN A 58 20.73 -5.45 10.89
C ASN A 58 21.75 -6.59 11.11
N ARG A 59 22.13 -6.91 12.35
CA ARG A 59 23.06 -8.02 12.63
C ARG A 59 22.30 -9.36 12.72
N LEU A 60 21.12 -9.36 13.32
CA LEU A 60 20.28 -10.56 13.47
C LEU A 60 19.52 -10.92 12.18
N SER A 61 19.17 -9.92 11.37
CA SER A 61 18.54 -10.09 10.06
C SER A 61 19.46 -10.77 9.03
N GLN A 62 20.78 -10.82 9.28
CA GLN A 62 21.72 -11.57 8.43
C GLN A 62 21.40 -13.07 8.39
N HIS A 63 20.64 -13.58 9.36
CA HIS A 63 20.28 -14.99 9.47
C HIS A 63 18.85 -15.31 9.01
N SER A 64 18.05 -14.31 8.63
CA SER A 64 16.71 -14.55 8.07
C SER A 64 16.26 -13.40 7.16
N SER A 65 16.11 -13.70 5.87
CA SER A 65 15.63 -12.75 4.87
C SER A 65 14.22 -12.22 5.16
N TYR A 66 13.42 -12.94 5.94
CA TYR A 66 12.07 -12.52 6.35
C TYR A 66 12.07 -11.33 7.32
N ALA A 67 13.13 -11.15 8.11
CA ALA A 67 13.23 -10.01 9.01
C ALA A 67 13.23 -8.67 8.25
N TYR A 68 13.77 -8.63 7.03
CA TYR A 68 13.78 -7.44 6.19
C TYR A 68 12.38 -6.96 5.80
N ILE A 69 11.42 -7.88 5.65
CA ILE A 69 10.02 -7.53 5.36
C ILE A 69 9.47 -6.71 6.53
N ILE A 70 9.68 -7.18 7.76
CA ILE A 70 9.13 -6.55 8.96
C ILE A 70 9.77 -5.17 9.17
N ILE A 71 11.11 -5.09 9.05
CA ILE A 71 11.86 -3.84 9.15
C ILE A 71 11.38 -2.85 8.09
N GLY A 72 11.26 -3.29 6.83
CA GLY A 72 10.78 -2.47 5.73
C GLY A 72 9.38 -1.92 5.98
N ARG A 73 8.43 -2.77 6.36
CA ARG A 73 7.06 -2.36 6.75
C ARG A 73 7.04 -1.32 7.86
N MET A 74 7.87 -1.49 8.89
CA MET A 74 7.96 -0.52 9.98
C MET A 74 8.50 0.83 9.53
N MET A 75 9.52 0.86 8.66
CA MET A 75 10.04 2.10 8.09
C MET A 75 8.97 2.81 7.24
N LEU A 76 8.25 2.06 6.39
CA LEU A 76 7.15 2.61 5.59
C LEU A 76 6.01 3.13 6.46
N HIS A 77 5.66 2.44 7.54
CA HIS A 77 4.64 2.90 8.50
C HIS A 77 5.04 4.22 9.17
N ARG A 78 6.32 4.36 9.57
CA ARG A 78 6.89 5.60 10.12
C ARG A 78 7.12 6.69 9.07
N LYS A 79 6.82 6.41 7.79
CA LYS A 79 7.09 7.28 6.63
C LYS A 79 8.57 7.62 6.44
N ASP A 80 9.47 6.77 6.95
CA ASP A 80 10.91 6.89 6.76
C ASP A 80 11.32 6.28 5.41
N PHE A 81 10.83 6.89 4.32
CA PHE A 81 11.09 6.41 2.96
C PHE A 81 12.55 6.61 2.55
N ILE A 82 13.19 7.68 3.04
CA ILE A 82 14.60 7.98 2.77
C ILE A 82 15.49 6.94 3.44
N GLY A 83 15.26 6.65 4.72
CA GLY A 83 15.98 5.61 5.44
C GLY A 83 15.79 4.25 4.76
N PHE A 84 14.56 3.92 4.36
CA PHE A 84 14.27 2.68 3.62
C PHE A 84 15.09 2.63 2.32
N GLU A 85 15.11 3.69 1.51
CA GLU A 85 15.88 3.74 0.27
C GLU A 85 17.38 3.54 0.47
N MET A 86 17.95 4.13 1.53
CA MET A 86 19.37 3.96 1.87
C MET A 86 19.70 2.53 2.28
N MET A 87 18.87 1.91 3.13
CA MET A 87 19.13 0.58 3.69
C MET A 87 18.79 -0.56 2.72
N SER A 88 17.66 -0.43 2.01
CA SER A 88 17.10 -1.44 1.10
C SER A 88 18.08 -1.87 -0.01
N LYS A 89 18.95 -0.98 -0.48
CA LYS A 89 19.98 -1.30 -1.48
C LYS A 89 20.93 -2.41 -1.02
N GLN A 90 21.27 -2.43 0.27
CA GLN A 90 22.15 -3.46 0.83
C GLN A 90 21.41 -4.80 0.98
N TRP A 91 20.12 -4.76 1.28
CA TRP A 91 19.28 -5.95 1.44
C TRP A 91 19.14 -6.73 0.14
N LEU A 92 18.99 -6.06 -1.01
CA LEU A 92 18.83 -6.73 -2.30
C LEU A 92 19.97 -7.72 -2.62
N LYS A 93 21.20 -7.39 -2.23
CA LYS A 93 22.35 -8.29 -2.41
C LYS A 93 22.20 -9.56 -1.58
N VAL A 94 21.74 -9.42 -0.33
CA VAL A 94 21.50 -10.53 0.60
C VAL A 94 20.31 -11.38 0.11
N LEU A 95 19.22 -10.75 -0.29
CA LEU A 95 18.01 -11.43 -0.78
C LEU A 95 18.29 -12.31 -2.00
N LYS A 96 19.00 -11.77 -3.00
CA LYS A 96 19.40 -12.53 -4.19
C LYS A 96 20.30 -13.74 -3.86
N SER A 97 21.17 -13.62 -2.85
CA SER A 97 22.02 -14.73 -2.43
C SER A 97 21.28 -15.83 -1.64
N SER A 98 20.14 -15.49 -1.04
CA SER A 98 19.35 -16.42 -0.22
C SER A 98 18.36 -17.30 -1.01
N SER A 99 18.21 -17.06 -2.32
CA SER A 99 17.26 -17.75 -3.22
C SER A 99 15.80 -17.76 -2.73
N ASN A 100 15.41 -16.81 -1.86
CA ASN A 100 14.07 -16.74 -1.30
C ASN A 100 13.19 -15.75 -2.08
N LEU A 101 12.45 -16.31 -3.05
CA LEU A 101 11.57 -15.57 -3.96
C LEU A 101 10.53 -14.71 -3.20
N LEU A 102 9.92 -15.25 -2.15
CA LEU A 102 8.87 -14.56 -1.40
C LEU A 102 9.42 -13.27 -0.74
N THR A 103 10.61 -13.34 -0.16
CA THR A 103 11.25 -12.16 0.46
C THR A 103 11.68 -11.12 -0.58
N GLU A 104 12.06 -11.55 -1.79
CA GLU A 104 12.35 -10.62 -2.89
C GLU A 104 11.07 -9.93 -3.39
N ILE A 105 9.96 -10.65 -3.52
CA ILE A 105 8.66 -10.07 -3.90
C ILE A 105 8.24 -9.00 -2.89
N HIS A 106 8.29 -9.30 -1.58
CA HIS A 106 7.96 -8.33 -0.54
C HIS A 106 8.86 -7.09 -0.58
N TYR A 107 10.17 -7.31 -0.72
CA TYR A 107 11.13 -6.21 -0.88
C TYR A 107 10.76 -5.30 -2.05
N ARG A 108 10.44 -5.85 -3.23
CA ARG A 108 10.10 -5.04 -4.42
C ARG A 108 8.77 -4.31 -4.26
N ILE A 109 7.79 -4.91 -3.59
CA ILE A 109 6.53 -4.26 -3.24
C ILE A 109 6.78 -3.06 -2.33
N GLU A 110 7.57 -3.24 -1.26
CA GLU A 110 7.90 -2.17 -0.32
C GLU A 110 8.74 -1.07 -0.98
N LYS A 111 9.65 -1.46 -1.88
CA LYS A 111 10.42 -0.56 -2.74
C LYS A 111 9.52 0.27 -3.66
N ALA A 112 8.51 -0.34 -4.29
CA ALA A 112 7.55 0.36 -5.12
C ALA A 112 6.74 1.37 -4.32
N ILE A 113 6.30 1.01 -3.10
CA ILE A 113 5.58 1.92 -2.19
C ILE A 113 6.47 3.09 -1.78
N SER A 114 7.73 2.83 -1.42
CA SER A 114 8.70 3.89 -1.08
C SER A 114 8.98 4.82 -2.26
N ALA A 115 9.21 4.24 -3.44
CA ALA A 115 9.45 4.99 -4.68
C ALA A 115 8.24 5.85 -5.07
N TYR A 116 7.02 5.35 -4.88
CA TYR A 116 5.81 6.12 -5.11
C TYR A 116 5.74 7.36 -4.23
N ALA A 117 6.10 7.23 -2.95
CA ALA A 117 6.12 8.34 -1.99
C ALA A 117 7.21 9.38 -2.28
N LEU A 118 8.39 8.95 -2.77
CA LEU A 118 9.54 9.83 -2.98
C LEU A 118 9.63 10.44 -4.38
N TYR A 119 9.30 9.65 -5.41
CA TYR A 119 9.62 9.97 -6.80
C TYR A 119 8.39 9.99 -7.71
N GLY A 120 7.26 9.43 -7.26
CA GLY A 120 6.01 9.36 -8.00
C GLY A 120 5.77 8.03 -8.72
N THR A 121 4.70 7.97 -9.51
CA THR A 121 4.18 6.72 -10.11
C THR A 121 5.15 6.06 -11.08
N ALA A 122 5.85 6.80 -11.94
CA ALA A 122 6.67 6.21 -12.99
C ALA A 122 7.78 5.29 -12.45
N GLN A 123 8.48 5.72 -11.41
CA GLN A 123 9.52 4.94 -10.75
C GLN A 123 8.93 3.77 -9.96
N ALA A 124 7.78 3.97 -9.32
CA ALA A 124 7.08 2.92 -8.59
C ALA A 124 6.66 1.75 -9.48
N VAL A 125 6.21 2.05 -10.72
CA VAL A 125 5.82 1.03 -11.70
C VAL A 125 6.98 0.10 -12.03
N THR A 126 8.22 0.61 -12.12
CA THR A 126 9.39 -0.23 -12.45
C THR A 126 9.59 -1.34 -11.41
N GLU A 127 9.51 -0.99 -10.13
CA GLU A 127 9.66 -1.98 -9.04
C GLU A 127 8.44 -2.88 -8.91
N LEU A 128 7.23 -2.36 -9.15
CA LEU A 128 6.00 -3.15 -9.15
C LEU A 128 6.00 -4.20 -10.27
N SER A 129 6.39 -3.82 -11.50
CA SER A 129 6.50 -4.74 -12.63
C SER A 129 7.54 -5.84 -12.33
N ALA A 130 8.65 -5.50 -11.70
CA ALA A 130 9.65 -6.47 -11.28
C ALA A 130 9.16 -7.40 -10.16
N ALA A 131 8.27 -6.95 -9.27
CA ALA A 131 7.62 -7.81 -8.29
C ALA A 131 6.65 -8.79 -8.97
N LEU A 132 5.85 -8.29 -9.92
CA LEU A 132 4.87 -9.11 -10.64
C LEU A 132 5.52 -10.15 -11.56
N SER A 133 6.63 -9.82 -12.22
CA SER A 133 7.34 -10.80 -13.05
C SER A 133 7.88 -12.00 -12.24
N LEU A 134 8.20 -11.78 -10.97
CA LEU A 134 8.58 -12.86 -10.03
C LEU A 134 7.37 -13.64 -9.50
N ALA A 135 6.21 -13.00 -9.40
CA ALA A 135 5.04 -13.57 -8.75
C ALA A 135 4.07 -14.28 -9.70
N LEU A 136 3.95 -13.81 -10.94
CA LEU A 136 3.00 -14.32 -11.94
C LEU A 136 3.21 -15.79 -12.30
N PRO A 137 4.44 -16.32 -12.50
CA PRO A 137 4.64 -17.72 -12.87
C PRO A 137 4.06 -18.72 -11.85
N ASP A 138 4.13 -18.39 -10.56
CA ASP A 138 3.64 -19.21 -9.45
C ASP A 138 2.28 -18.72 -8.91
N GLU A 139 1.64 -17.79 -9.61
CA GLU A 139 0.39 -17.12 -9.23
C GLU A 139 0.39 -16.56 -7.79
N ILE A 140 1.52 -16.07 -7.29
CA ILE A 140 1.64 -15.55 -5.92
C ILE A 140 0.91 -14.21 -5.79
N CYS A 141 -0.21 -14.17 -5.06
CA CYS A 141 -1.06 -12.98 -4.92
C CYS A 141 -1.01 -12.34 -3.51
N ALA A 142 -0.68 -13.12 -2.47
CA ALA A 142 -0.83 -12.69 -1.08
C ALA A 142 -0.02 -11.41 -0.73
N PRO A 143 1.27 -11.27 -1.11
CA PRO A 143 2.05 -10.07 -0.81
C PRO A 143 1.45 -8.78 -1.37
N PHE A 144 0.80 -8.87 -2.54
CA PHE A 144 0.12 -7.75 -3.19
C PHE A 144 -1.20 -7.41 -2.48
N ALA A 145 -1.99 -8.43 -2.12
CA ALA A 145 -3.25 -8.23 -1.41
C ALA A 145 -3.04 -7.62 -0.03
N GLU A 146 -2.03 -8.08 0.73
CA GLU A 146 -1.65 -7.51 2.03
C GLU A 146 -1.26 -6.03 1.94
N ASN A 147 -0.68 -5.61 0.81
CA ASN A 147 -0.30 -4.22 0.56
C ASN A 147 -1.31 -3.47 -0.32
N GLY A 148 -2.48 -4.06 -0.55
CA GLY A 148 -3.42 -3.65 -1.59
C GLY A 148 -3.78 -2.17 -1.53
N LYS A 149 -4.12 -1.65 -0.33
CA LYS A 149 -4.46 -0.23 -0.14
C LYS A 149 -3.35 0.73 -0.61
N LYS A 150 -2.09 0.38 -0.37
CA LYS A 150 -0.91 1.19 -0.73
C LYS A 150 -0.51 1.03 -2.19
N LEU A 151 -0.73 -0.15 -2.76
CA LEU A 151 -0.39 -0.47 -4.15
C LEU A 151 -1.46 -0.05 -5.16
N LEU A 152 -2.72 0.11 -4.73
CA LEU A 152 -3.84 0.38 -5.62
C LEU A 152 -3.61 1.56 -6.58
N PRO A 153 -3.09 2.73 -6.13
CA PRO A 153 -2.82 3.84 -7.04
C PRO A 153 -1.75 3.50 -8.10
N ILE A 154 -0.74 2.71 -7.73
CA ILE A 154 0.36 2.32 -8.61
C ILE A 154 -0.13 1.29 -9.63
N LEU A 155 -0.89 0.28 -9.18
CA LEU A 155 -1.50 -0.76 -10.03
C LEU A 155 -2.46 -0.15 -11.06
N GLN A 156 -3.36 0.73 -10.61
CA GLN A 156 -4.32 1.40 -11.50
C GLN A 156 -3.61 2.24 -12.56
N TYR A 157 -2.58 3.00 -12.17
CA TYR A 157 -1.78 3.77 -13.12
C TYR A 157 -1.04 2.87 -14.12
N ALA A 158 -0.45 1.77 -13.65
CA ALA A 158 0.30 0.84 -14.49
C ALA A 158 -0.58 0.18 -15.56
N ILE A 159 -1.77 -0.29 -15.16
CA ILE A 159 -2.74 -0.94 -16.05
C ILE A 159 -3.32 0.07 -17.05
N ALA A 160 -3.74 1.25 -16.59
CA ALA A 160 -4.34 2.27 -17.45
C ALA A 160 -3.39 2.78 -18.55
N ASN A 161 -2.08 2.70 -18.32
CA ASN A 161 -1.05 3.12 -19.28
C ASN A 161 -0.37 1.93 -19.98
N HIS A 162 -0.91 0.70 -19.84
CA HIS A 162 -0.38 -0.51 -20.47
C HIS A 162 1.08 -0.82 -20.11
N PHE A 163 1.54 -0.44 -18.92
CA PHE A 163 2.87 -0.82 -18.42
C PHE A 163 2.88 -2.24 -17.85
N ILE A 164 1.72 -2.75 -17.45
CA ILE A 164 1.53 -4.07 -16.84
C ILE A 164 0.25 -4.66 -17.41
N ASP A 165 0.34 -5.88 -17.91
CA ASP A 165 -0.80 -6.71 -18.28
C ASP A 165 -0.93 -7.84 -17.27
N LEU A 166 -2.07 -7.90 -16.57
CA LEU A 166 -2.37 -8.97 -15.62
C LEU A 166 -3.34 -9.97 -16.26
N PRO A 167 -3.07 -11.29 -16.17
CA PRO A 167 -4.05 -12.30 -16.54
C PRO A 167 -5.35 -12.11 -15.75
N LEU A 168 -6.50 -12.44 -16.37
CA LEU A 168 -7.81 -12.33 -15.73
C LEU A 168 -7.89 -13.17 -14.45
N SER A 169 -7.38 -14.41 -14.48
CA SER A 169 -7.33 -15.30 -13.31
C SER A 169 -6.56 -14.69 -12.13
N TYR A 170 -5.43 -14.03 -12.41
CA TYR A 170 -4.63 -13.35 -11.40
C TYR A 170 -5.36 -12.13 -10.85
N SER A 171 -5.99 -11.34 -11.73
CA SER A 171 -6.75 -10.14 -11.38
C SER A 171 -7.95 -10.48 -10.48
N ASP A 172 -8.70 -11.51 -10.83
CA ASP A 172 -9.85 -11.98 -10.05
C ASP A 172 -9.44 -12.46 -8.67
N ARG A 173 -8.35 -13.23 -8.59
CA ARG A 173 -7.80 -13.71 -7.33
C ARG A 173 -7.28 -12.57 -6.46
N LEU A 174 -6.57 -11.61 -7.03
CA LEU A 174 -6.07 -10.45 -6.32
C LEU A 174 -7.24 -9.59 -5.78
N ASN A 175 -8.27 -9.36 -6.60
CA ASN A 175 -9.48 -8.64 -6.20
C ASN A 175 -10.23 -9.36 -5.08
N SER A 176 -10.40 -10.68 -5.19
CA SER A 176 -11.02 -11.50 -4.13
C SER A 176 -10.24 -11.34 -2.81
N LEU A 177 -8.92 -11.49 -2.83
CA LEU A 177 -8.11 -11.33 -1.62
C LEU A 177 -8.16 -9.90 -1.06
N MET A 178 -8.10 -8.88 -1.92
CA MET A 178 -8.16 -7.48 -1.48
C MET A 178 -9.52 -7.11 -0.87
N SER A 179 -10.63 -7.60 -1.42
CA SER A 179 -11.96 -7.36 -0.86
C SER A 179 -12.13 -7.92 0.57
N HIS A 180 -11.43 -9.01 0.90
CA HIS A 180 -11.38 -9.53 2.27
C HIS A 180 -10.45 -8.73 3.20
N VAL A 181 -9.43 -8.06 2.67
CA VAL A 181 -8.43 -7.27 3.45
C VAL A 181 -8.89 -5.82 3.68
N ILE A 182 -9.82 -5.31 2.86
CA ILE A 182 -10.37 -3.95 2.98
C ILE A 182 -11.44 -3.86 4.09
N CYS A 183 -12.02 -4.99 4.52
CA CYS A 183 -13.06 -5.06 5.58
C CYS A 183 -12.51 -5.22 7.02
N SER A 184 -11.47 -4.46 7.38
CA SER A 184 -11.10 -4.25 8.80
C SER A 184 -11.63 -2.88 9.25
N PRO A 185 -12.54 -2.78 10.25
CA PRO A 185 -13.20 -1.53 10.64
C PRO A 185 -12.31 -0.44 11.26
N THR A 186 -10.99 -0.53 11.17
CA THR A 186 -10.08 0.35 11.93
C THR A 186 -9.24 1.30 11.08
N ASP A 187 -9.46 1.36 9.77
CA ASP A 187 -8.84 2.37 8.89
C ASP A 187 -9.89 3.22 8.18
N ILE A 188 -10.64 3.99 8.95
CA ILE A 188 -11.38 5.13 8.41
C ILE A 188 -10.40 6.29 8.18
N THR A 189 -9.47 6.13 7.22
CA THR A 189 -8.84 7.25 6.53
C THR A 189 -8.42 6.78 5.14
N GLY A 190 -9.30 6.98 4.16
CA GLY A 190 -8.97 6.78 2.74
C GLY A 190 -9.71 5.64 2.04
N GLU A 191 -10.96 5.35 2.41
CA GLU A 191 -11.91 4.86 1.42
C GLU A 191 -12.25 5.99 0.45
N GLY A 192 -12.69 5.67 -0.76
CA GLY A 192 -13.17 6.63 -1.75
C GLY A 192 -14.21 7.56 -1.14
N ALA A 193 -13.76 8.67 -0.56
CA ALA A 193 -14.61 9.62 0.11
C ALA A 193 -15.51 10.19 -0.96
N SER A 194 -16.78 9.79 -0.92
CA SER A 194 -17.84 10.44 -1.67
C SER A 194 -17.62 11.95 -1.60
N LEU A 195 -17.59 12.60 -2.76
CA LEU A 195 -17.35 14.03 -2.82
C LEU A 195 -18.32 14.72 -1.87
N THR A 196 -17.78 15.58 -1.01
CA THR A 196 -18.62 16.40 -0.13
C THR A 196 -19.54 17.28 -1.00
N PRO A 197 -20.67 17.78 -0.48
CA PRO A 197 -21.58 18.62 -1.25
C PRO A 197 -20.87 19.81 -1.92
N ARG A 198 -19.92 20.43 -1.20
CA ARG A 198 -19.13 21.54 -1.72
C ARG A 198 -18.15 21.14 -2.82
N GLU A 199 -17.56 19.96 -2.73
CA GLU A 199 -16.68 19.42 -3.77
C GLU A 199 -17.46 19.02 -5.02
N LYS A 200 -18.67 18.47 -4.89
CA LYS A 200 -19.57 18.21 -6.02
C LYS A 200 -19.97 19.50 -6.73
N GLU A 201 -20.28 20.55 -5.98
CA GLU A 201 -20.60 21.87 -6.52
C GLU A 201 -19.42 22.45 -7.31
N ILE A 202 -18.20 22.41 -6.75
CA ILE A 202 -16.99 22.86 -7.43
C ILE A 202 -16.70 22.02 -8.69
N LEU A 203 -16.85 20.70 -8.62
CA LEU A 203 -16.67 19.80 -9.76
C LEU A 203 -17.70 20.08 -10.87
N SER A 204 -18.96 20.36 -10.52
CA SER A 204 -20.00 20.74 -11.49
C SER A 204 -19.63 22.04 -12.22
N LEU A 205 -19.17 23.06 -11.51
CA LEU A 205 -18.72 24.32 -12.12
C LEU A 205 -17.45 24.12 -12.99
N LEU A 206 -16.56 23.22 -12.58
CA LEU A 206 -15.39 22.82 -13.37
C LEU A 206 -15.83 22.14 -14.68
N CYS A 207 -16.80 21.23 -14.63
CA CYS A 207 -17.43 20.55 -15.76
C CYS A 207 -18.15 21.51 -16.72
N LYS A 208 -18.64 22.64 -16.22
CA LYS A 208 -19.20 23.75 -17.02
C LYS A 208 -18.14 24.62 -17.70
N GLY A 209 -16.85 24.30 -17.54
CA GLY A 209 -15.74 25.02 -18.18
C GLY A 209 -15.21 26.21 -17.40
N MET A 210 -15.71 26.47 -16.18
CA MET A 210 -15.30 27.63 -15.41
C MET A 210 -13.84 27.53 -14.92
N ASN A 211 -13.15 28.66 -14.88
CA ASN A 211 -11.81 28.78 -14.32
C ASN A 211 -11.86 29.03 -12.80
N TYR A 212 -10.71 28.94 -12.11
CA TYR A 212 -10.68 29.01 -10.64
C TYR A 212 -11.15 30.37 -10.09
N ARG A 213 -10.96 31.45 -10.87
CA ARG A 213 -11.42 32.79 -10.51
C ARG A 213 -12.93 32.92 -10.62
N GLU A 214 -13.51 32.38 -11.68
CA GLU A 214 -14.95 32.34 -11.88
C GLU A 214 -15.63 31.48 -10.81
N ILE A 215 -15.10 30.30 -10.51
CA ILE A 215 -15.61 29.43 -9.43
C ILE A 215 -15.55 30.15 -8.08
N ALA A 216 -14.44 30.83 -7.78
CA ALA A 216 -14.28 31.60 -6.55
C ALA A 216 -15.34 32.69 -6.40
N ASN A 217 -15.62 33.42 -7.50
CA ASN A 217 -16.63 34.47 -7.52
C ASN A 217 -18.05 33.90 -7.36
N THR A 218 -18.38 32.84 -8.09
CA THR A 218 -19.70 32.18 -8.03
C THR A 218 -20.01 31.66 -6.63
N LEU A 219 -18.99 31.09 -5.97
CA LEU A 219 -19.13 30.46 -4.66
C LEU A 219 -18.83 31.40 -3.48
N VAL A 220 -18.48 32.65 -3.76
CA VAL A 220 -18.10 33.70 -2.79
C VAL A 220 -17.01 33.22 -1.82
N ILE A 221 -15.92 32.65 -2.36
CA ILE A 221 -14.75 32.16 -1.61
C ILE A 221 -13.45 32.59 -2.30
N SER A 222 -12.30 32.42 -1.62
CA SER A 222 -11.01 32.75 -2.21
C SER A 222 -10.58 31.74 -3.30
N GLN A 223 -9.81 32.19 -4.29
CA GLN A 223 -9.18 31.29 -5.29
C GLN A 223 -8.25 30.25 -4.65
N PHE A 224 -7.62 30.60 -3.52
CA PHE A 224 -6.79 29.67 -2.75
C PHE A 224 -7.63 28.52 -2.19
N THR A 225 -8.80 28.84 -1.64
CA THR A 225 -9.78 27.84 -1.15
C THR A 225 -10.26 26.94 -2.29
N VAL A 226 -10.56 27.50 -3.47
CA VAL A 226 -10.92 26.72 -4.67
C VAL A 226 -9.81 25.74 -5.07
N ARG A 227 -8.54 26.18 -5.10
CA ARG A 227 -7.40 25.31 -5.42
C ARG A 227 -7.28 24.14 -4.44
N LYS A 228 -7.45 24.40 -3.14
CA LYS A 228 -7.43 23.37 -2.10
C LYS A 228 -8.55 22.34 -2.30
N HIS A 229 -9.77 22.79 -2.62
CA HIS A 229 -10.87 21.88 -2.94
C HIS A 229 -10.59 21.06 -4.20
N ILE A 230 -10.04 21.66 -5.26
CA ILE A 230 -9.70 20.93 -6.49
C ILE A 230 -8.62 19.88 -6.24
N GLN A 231 -7.62 20.17 -5.42
CA GLN A 231 -6.61 19.17 -5.03
C GLN A 231 -7.24 18.00 -4.28
N ASN A 232 -8.19 18.27 -3.38
CA ASN A 232 -8.93 17.23 -2.67
C ASN A 232 -9.85 16.43 -3.61
N ILE A 233 -10.51 17.09 -4.57
CA ILE A 233 -11.33 16.43 -5.60
C ILE A 233 -10.46 15.51 -6.44
N TYR A 234 -9.29 15.96 -6.88
CA TYR A 234 -8.36 15.16 -7.67
C TYR A 234 -7.89 13.92 -6.90
N ALA A 235 -7.53 14.10 -5.62
CA ALA A 235 -7.18 12.99 -4.75
C ALA A 235 -8.36 12.00 -4.57
N LYS A 236 -9.58 12.49 -4.37
CA LYS A 236 -10.79 11.67 -4.18
C LYS A 236 -11.25 10.94 -5.45
N LEU A 237 -11.08 11.57 -6.62
CA LEU A 237 -11.37 10.99 -7.92
C LEU A 237 -10.23 10.11 -8.46
N ASN A 238 -9.09 10.10 -7.76
CA ASN A 238 -7.84 9.47 -8.18
C ASN A 238 -7.40 9.90 -9.59
N VAL A 239 -7.38 11.21 -9.84
CA VAL A 239 -6.96 11.83 -11.11
C VAL A 239 -5.88 12.88 -10.83
N SER A 240 -4.98 13.10 -11.78
CA SER A 240 -3.84 14.03 -11.62
C SER A 240 -4.01 15.34 -12.39
N ASP A 241 -4.97 15.41 -13.32
CA ASP A 241 -5.18 16.56 -14.18
C ASP A 241 -6.66 16.89 -14.39
N ARG A 242 -6.88 18.10 -14.89
CA ARG A 242 -8.21 18.66 -15.13
C ARG A 242 -9.02 17.84 -16.13
N VAL A 243 -8.40 17.34 -17.19
CA VAL A 243 -9.12 16.62 -18.25
C VAL A 243 -9.70 15.33 -17.69
N ASN A 244 -8.88 14.57 -16.97
CA ASN A 244 -9.31 13.33 -16.30
C ASN A 244 -10.36 13.59 -15.21
N ALA A 245 -10.24 14.69 -14.46
CA ALA A 245 -11.28 15.10 -13.51
C ALA A 245 -12.62 15.43 -14.18
N LEU A 246 -12.62 16.01 -15.39
CA LEU A 246 -13.83 16.32 -16.13
C LEU A 246 -14.52 15.06 -16.67
N ILE A 247 -13.76 14.07 -17.13
CA ILE A 247 -14.29 12.79 -17.63
C ILE A 247 -14.99 12.05 -16.48
N ARG A 248 -14.27 11.81 -15.39
CA ARG A 248 -14.81 11.17 -14.17
C ARG A 248 -15.96 11.98 -13.55
N GLY A 249 -15.86 13.30 -13.56
CA GLY A 249 -16.89 14.17 -13.00
C GLY A 249 -18.20 14.10 -13.76
N LYS A 250 -18.17 13.92 -15.09
CA LYS A 250 -19.38 13.68 -15.88
C LYS A 250 -20.06 12.38 -15.47
N GLU A 251 -19.31 11.28 -15.42
CA GLU A 251 -19.84 9.96 -15.01
C GLU A 251 -20.57 10.04 -13.65
N ILE A 252 -19.96 10.69 -12.65
CA ILE A 252 -20.50 10.81 -11.30
C ILE A 252 -21.73 11.75 -11.22
N LEU A 253 -21.74 12.82 -12.00
CA LEU A 253 -22.85 13.79 -12.01
C LEU A 253 -24.07 13.26 -12.78
N PHE A 254 -23.88 12.45 -13.82
CA PHE A 254 -24.99 11.83 -14.56
C PHE A 254 -25.75 10.76 -13.74
N ASP A 255 -25.06 10.03 -12.87
CA ASP A 255 -25.70 9.05 -11.94
C ASP A 255 -26.48 9.72 -10.78
N SER A 256 -26.36 11.05 -10.62
CA SER A 256 -27.03 11.79 -9.53
C SER A 256 -28.40 12.38 -9.92
N ASP A 257 -28.76 12.31 -11.21
CA ASP A 257 -29.99 12.89 -11.79
C ASP A 257 -31.05 11.82 -12.16
N LEU A 258 -30.91 10.59 -11.64
CA LEU A 258 -31.87 9.47 -11.71
C LEU A 258 -32.39 9.10 -10.31
#